data_AF-A0A4V1JWJ6-F1
#
_entry.id   AF-A0A4V1JWJ6-F1
#
_cell.length_a   1.000
_cell.length_b   1.000
_cell.length_c   1.000
_cell.angle_alpha   90.00
_cell.angle_beta   90.00
_cell.angle_gamma   90.00
#
_symmetry.space_group_name_H-M   'P 1'
#
loop_
_entity.id
_entity.type
_entity.pdbx_description
1 polymer ?
#
loop_
_entity_poly.entity_id
_entity_poly.type
_entity_poly.pdbx_seq_one_letter_code
_entity_poly.pdbx_strand_id
1 'polypeptide(L)'
;MIRNLFAKVKAEAFFLVLLTVAAVGSWLYVHYRQVSADRDDLQHRAELICAGSGTDFAAIGKTPRGVRCAQTVAGLVKFKSESDQLAASTLAQALADHDARQNNDNLAARAAAEAASSAAQRMEMADAQAERTNLVDSDWFRAVNGVAGLRPAR
;
A
#
# COMPACT_ATOMS: atom_id res chain seq x y z
N MET A 1 -20.32 76.51 -6.43
CA MET A 1 -20.78 75.31 -5.70
C MET A 1 -19.66 74.60 -4.92
N ILE A 2 -18.52 74.28 -5.54
CA ILE A 2 -17.39 73.57 -4.90
C ILE A 2 -16.89 74.28 -3.62
N ARG A 3 -16.78 75.61 -3.65
CA ARG A 3 -16.27 76.41 -2.53
C ARG A 3 -17.17 76.42 -1.28
N ASN A 4 -18.50 76.30 -1.45
CA ASN A 4 -19.46 76.18 -0.34
C ASN A 4 -19.50 74.75 0.24
N LEU A 5 -19.22 73.73 -0.58
CA LEU A 5 -19.03 72.36 -0.12
C LEU A 5 -17.80 72.26 0.80
N PHE A 6 -16.66 72.85 0.42
CA PHE A 6 -15.47 72.87 1.26
C PHE A 6 -15.65 73.64 2.58
N ALA A 7 -16.45 74.71 2.59
CA ALA A 7 -16.77 75.46 3.81
C ALA A 7 -17.63 74.64 4.80
N LYS A 8 -18.63 73.90 4.30
CA LYS A 8 -19.42 72.95 5.11
C LYS A 8 -18.59 71.78 5.62
N VAL A 9 -17.69 71.23 4.80
CA VAL A 9 -16.75 70.18 5.19
C VAL A 9 -15.80 70.65 6.28
N LYS A 10 -15.37 71.93 6.27
CA LYS A 10 -14.56 72.51 7.34
C LYS A 10 -15.33 72.71 8.65
N ALA A 11 -16.61 73.10 8.57
CA ALA A 11 -17.48 73.27 9.74
C ALA A 11 -17.78 71.92 10.43
N GLU A 12 -17.91 70.85 9.65
CA GLU A 12 -18.19 69.48 10.11
C GLU A 12 -16.95 68.57 10.10
N ALA A 13 -15.74 69.14 10.01
CA ALA A 13 -14.50 68.39 9.87
C ALA A 13 -14.29 67.41 11.03
N PHE A 14 -14.69 67.79 12.23
CA PHE A 14 -14.62 66.94 13.41
C PHE A 14 -15.52 65.70 13.30
N PHE A 15 -16.74 65.87 12.80
CA PHE A 15 -17.67 64.76 12.55
C PHE A 15 -17.13 63.81 11.48
N LEU A 16 -16.56 64.35 10.40
CA LEU A 16 -15.92 63.55 9.36
C LEU A 16 -14.72 62.77 9.91
N VAL A 17 -13.86 63.39 10.72
CA VAL A 17 -12.73 62.70 11.37
C VAL A 17 -13.21 61.57 12.27
N LEU A 18 -14.25 61.78 13.06
CA LEU A 18 -14.84 60.73 13.91
C LEU A 18 -15.39 59.57 13.07
N LEU A 19 -16.06 59.85 11.95
CA LEU A 19 -16.51 58.82 11.02
C LEU A 19 -15.32 58.03 10.43
N THR A 20 -14.24 58.69 10.05
CA THR A 20 -13.06 58.00 9.52
C THR A 20 -12.39 57.13 10.58
N VAL A 21 -12.26 57.62 11.82
CA VAL A 21 -11.70 56.84 12.94
C VAL A 21 -12.59 55.64 13.27
N ALA A 22 -13.91 55.83 13.28
CA ALA A 22 -14.86 54.74 13.50
C ALA A 22 -14.78 53.70 12.37
N ALA A 23 -14.71 54.13 11.12
CA ALA A 23 -14.57 53.25 9.96
C ALA A 23 -13.27 52.45 10.01
N VAL A 24 -12.12 53.11 10.23
CA VAL A 24 -10.81 52.45 10.34
C VAL A 24 -10.78 51.51 11.55
N GLY A 25 -11.28 51.94 12.70
CA GLY A 25 -11.34 51.12 13.91
C GLY A 25 -12.19 49.86 13.72
N SER A 26 -13.35 49.99 13.08
CA SER A 26 -14.21 48.84 12.75
C SER A 26 -13.55 47.88 11.77
N TRP A 27 -12.85 48.39 10.76
CA TRP A 27 -12.12 47.60 9.78
C TRP A 27 -10.95 46.84 10.43
N LEU A 28 -10.16 47.51 11.26
CA LEU A 28 -9.06 46.90 12.01
C LEU A 28 -9.56 45.82 12.97
N TYR A 29 -10.70 46.07 13.63
CA TYR A 29 -11.33 45.10 14.52
C TYR A 29 -11.78 43.84 13.78
N VAL A 30 -12.44 43.98 12.63
CA VAL A 30 -12.87 42.84 11.81
C VAL A 30 -11.66 42.03 11.34
N HIS A 31 -10.61 42.68 10.85
CA HIS A 31 -9.37 41.98 10.47
C HIS A 31 -8.72 41.27 11.65
N TYR A 32 -8.67 41.90 12.82
CA TYR A 32 -8.13 41.27 14.01
C TYR A 32 -8.92 40.02 14.42
N ARG A 33 -10.26 40.09 14.33
CA ARG A 33 -11.14 38.94 14.62
C ARG A 33 -10.97 37.81 13.62
N GLN A 34 -10.82 38.12 12.33
CA GLN A 34 -10.54 37.13 11.30
C GLN A 34 -9.20 36.43 11.54
N VAL A 35 -8.12 37.19 11.76
CA VAL A 35 -6.79 36.61 12.03
C VAL A 35 -6.79 35.75 13.29
N SER A 36 -7.53 36.16 14.33
CA SER A 36 -7.66 35.36 15.55
C SER A 36 -8.40 34.05 15.27
N ALA A 37 -9.52 34.10 14.53
CA ALA A 37 -10.29 32.92 14.16
C ALA A 37 -9.48 31.96 13.27
N ASP A 38 -8.75 32.48 12.28
CA ASP A 38 -7.88 31.66 11.42
C ASP A 38 -6.77 30.99 12.22
N ARG A 39 -6.17 31.70 13.17
CA ARG A 39 -5.16 31.14 14.07
C ARG A 39 -5.74 30.01 14.92
N ASP A 40 -6.93 30.20 15.48
CA ASP A 40 -7.58 29.21 16.33
C ASP A 40 -8.01 27.97 15.52
N ASP A 41 -8.51 28.15 14.30
CA ASP A 41 -8.82 27.05 13.37
C ASP A 41 -7.55 26.25 12.99
N LEU A 42 -6.44 26.93 12.69
CA LEU A 42 -5.17 26.26 12.42
C LEU A 42 -4.66 25.48 13.64
N GLN A 43 -4.79 26.04 14.85
CA GLN A 43 -4.43 25.35 16.09
C GLN A 43 -5.32 24.11 16.30
N HIS A 44 -6.62 24.25 16.13
CA HIS A 44 -7.57 23.15 16.30
C HIS A 44 -7.32 22.02 15.30
N ARG A 45 -7.02 22.34 14.03
CA ARG A 45 -6.64 21.34 13.03
C ARG A 45 -5.36 20.62 13.40
N ALA A 46 -4.35 21.36 13.90
CA ALA A 46 -3.12 20.75 14.38
C ALA A 46 -3.38 19.81 15.56
N GLU A 47 -4.25 20.19 16.50
CA GLU A 47 -4.69 19.34 17.61
C GLU A 47 -5.36 18.06 17.12
N LEU A 48 -6.26 18.14 16.14
CA LEU A 48 -6.92 16.97 15.55
C LEU A 48 -5.93 16.02 14.85
N ILE A 49 -4.98 16.56 14.08
CA ILE A 49 -3.94 15.76 13.42
C ILE A 49 -3.08 15.05 14.46
N CYS A 50 -2.67 15.78 15.50
CA CYS A 50 -1.84 15.23 16.56
C CYS A 50 -2.60 14.16 17.35
N ALA A 51 -3.85 14.41 17.72
CA ALA A 51 -4.72 13.43 18.37
C ALA A 51 -4.85 12.16 17.50
N GLY A 52 -5.01 12.31 16.18
CA GLY A 52 -5.05 11.19 15.24
C GLY A 52 -3.75 10.38 15.19
N SER A 53 -2.60 11.00 15.46
CA SER A 53 -1.30 10.33 15.61
C SER A 53 -1.06 9.72 17.00
N GLY A 54 -2.01 9.87 17.93
CA GLY A 54 -1.89 9.42 19.31
C GLY A 54 -1.00 10.30 20.20
N THR A 55 -0.71 11.53 19.80
CA THR A 55 0.12 12.47 20.57
C THR A 55 -0.56 13.82 20.76
N ASP A 56 -0.30 14.48 21.89
CA ASP A 56 -0.85 15.82 22.15
C ASP A 56 -0.08 16.89 21.38
N PHE A 57 -0.78 17.94 20.93
CA PHE A 57 -0.20 19.14 20.34
C PHE A 57 0.44 20.07 21.39
N ALA A 58 0.07 19.92 22.66
CA ALA A 58 0.59 20.71 23.78
C ALA A 58 2.12 20.63 23.92
N ALA A 59 2.70 21.67 24.52
CA ALA A 59 4.12 21.71 24.83
C ALA A 59 4.40 20.78 26.01
N ILE A 60 5.45 19.96 25.92
CA ILE A 60 5.84 19.04 26.98
C ILE A 60 7.26 19.41 27.42
N GLY A 61 7.39 19.90 28.66
CA GLY A 61 8.67 20.35 29.21
C GLY A 61 9.29 21.48 28.37
N LYS A 62 10.46 21.23 27.79
CA LYS A 62 11.18 22.19 26.93
C LYS A 62 10.84 22.06 25.45
N THR A 63 10.04 21.07 25.05
CA THR A 63 9.70 20.83 23.64
C THR A 63 8.55 21.75 23.22
N PRO A 64 8.72 22.55 22.15
CA PRO A 64 7.65 23.40 21.65
C PRO A 64 6.42 22.61 21.19
N ARG A 65 5.26 23.27 21.18
CA ARG A 65 4.00 22.70 20.70
C ARG A 65 4.15 22.11 19.29
N GLY A 66 3.51 20.97 19.04
CA GLY A 66 3.50 20.31 17.73
C GLY A 66 4.81 19.62 17.30
N VAL A 67 5.97 19.88 17.92
CA VAL A 67 7.25 19.27 17.50
C VAL A 67 7.26 17.76 17.72
N ARG A 68 6.77 17.31 18.88
CA ARG A 68 6.66 15.86 19.18
C ARG A 68 5.71 15.17 18.21
N CYS A 69 4.55 15.77 18.00
CA CYS A 69 3.57 15.29 17.03
C CYS A 69 4.15 15.20 15.61
N ALA A 70 4.86 16.23 15.15
CA ALA A 70 5.51 16.21 13.84
C ALA A 70 6.55 15.08 13.72
N GLN A 71 7.35 14.85 14.76
CA GLN A 71 8.31 13.72 14.81
C GLN A 71 7.60 12.37 14.78
N THR A 72 6.51 12.23 15.54
CA THR A 72 5.70 11.00 15.58
C THR A 72 5.09 10.73 14.20
N VAL A 73 4.42 11.71 13.59
CA VAL A 73 3.84 11.59 12.25
C VAL A 73 4.91 11.23 11.21
N ALA A 74 6.07 11.88 11.24
CA ALA A 74 7.19 11.53 10.36
C ALA A 74 7.65 10.08 10.55
N GLY A 75 7.70 9.61 11.81
CA GLY A 75 7.98 8.21 12.14
C GLY A 75 6.93 7.24 11.61
N LEU A 76 5.64 7.57 11.75
CA LEU A 76 4.52 6.78 11.22
C LEU A 76 4.56 6.69 9.69
N VAL A 77 4.84 7.80 9.00
CA VAL A 77 4.99 7.82 7.53
C VAL A 77 6.16 6.95 7.09
N LYS A 78 7.30 7.07 7.76
CA LYS A 78 8.48 6.23 7.48
C LYS A 78 8.17 4.76 7.70
N PHE A 79 7.60 4.40 8.86
CA PHE A 79 7.20 3.02 9.18
C PHE A 79 6.25 2.45 8.14
N LYS A 80 5.26 3.23 7.69
CA LYS A 80 4.33 2.82 6.63
C LYS A 80 5.09 2.51 5.33
N SER A 81 5.98 3.42 4.90
CA SER A 81 6.74 3.21 3.67
C SER A 81 7.65 1.98 3.72
N GLU A 82 8.33 1.74 4.84
CA GLU A 82 9.19 0.59 5.05
C GLU A 82 8.38 -0.72 5.11
N SER A 83 7.23 -0.69 5.79
CA SER A 83 6.33 -1.85 5.87
C SER A 83 5.72 -2.21 4.53
N ASP A 84 5.28 -1.21 3.75
CA ASP A 84 4.71 -1.41 2.42
C ASP A 84 5.79 -1.97 1.46
N GLN A 85 7.03 -1.48 1.54
CA GLN A 85 8.16 -2.00 0.76
C GLN A 85 8.50 -3.45 1.16
N LEU A 86 8.58 -3.74 2.46
CA LEU A 86 8.86 -5.09 2.95
C LEU A 86 7.78 -6.06 2.51
N ALA A 87 6.50 -5.71 2.71
CA ALA A 87 5.37 -6.52 2.29
C ALA A 87 5.39 -6.80 0.78
N ALA A 88 5.65 -5.78 -0.04
CA ALA A 88 5.78 -5.95 -1.49
C ALA A 88 6.91 -6.92 -1.86
N SER A 89 8.08 -6.79 -1.21
CA SER A 89 9.22 -7.67 -1.46
C SER A 89 8.96 -9.13 -1.04
N THR A 90 8.32 -9.34 0.12
CA THR A 90 7.97 -10.67 0.62
C THR A 90 6.91 -11.32 -0.26
N LEU A 91 5.90 -10.57 -0.70
CA LEU A 91 4.88 -11.06 -1.60
C LEU A 91 5.47 -11.44 -2.97
N ALA A 92 6.34 -10.60 -3.53
CA ALA A 92 7.02 -10.90 -4.79
C ALA A 92 7.87 -12.17 -4.70
N GLN A 93 8.59 -12.36 -3.59
CA GLN A 93 9.37 -13.57 -3.36
C GLN A 93 8.47 -14.81 -3.22
N ALA A 94 7.39 -14.71 -2.44
CA ALA A 94 6.45 -15.82 -2.27
C ALA A 94 5.79 -16.26 -3.59
N LEU A 95 5.48 -15.29 -4.47
CA LEU A 95 4.98 -15.56 -5.82
C LEU A 95 6.04 -16.25 -6.69
N ALA A 96 7.28 -15.77 -6.67
CA ALA A 96 8.37 -16.41 -7.41
C ALA A 96 8.63 -17.85 -6.96
N ASP A 97 8.60 -18.11 -5.64
CA ASP A 97 8.75 -19.45 -5.07
C ASP A 97 7.57 -20.36 -5.43
N HIS A 98 6.35 -19.82 -5.45
CA HIS A 98 5.17 -20.53 -5.89
C HIS A 98 5.29 -20.95 -7.36
N ASP A 99 5.65 -20.02 -8.23
CA ASP A 99 5.80 -20.29 -9.67
C ASP A 99 6.92 -21.31 -9.94
N ALA A 100 8.02 -21.23 -9.20
CA ALA A 100 9.11 -22.20 -9.27
C ALA A 100 8.63 -23.61 -8.88
N ARG A 101 7.88 -23.75 -7.79
CA ARG A 101 7.28 -25.03 -7.38
C ARG A 101 6.30 -25.55 -8.43
N GLN A 102 5.39 -24.71 -8.91
CA GLN A 102 4.41 -25.10 -9.92
C GLN A 102 5.08 -25.55 -11.22
N ASN A 103 6.16 -24.89 -11.64
CA ASN A 103 6.93 -25.31 -12.81
C ASN A 103 7.60 -26.67 -12.60
N ASN A 104 8.19 -26.90 -11.43
CA ASN A 104 8.79 -28.19 -11.09
C ASN A 104 7.74 -29.31 -11.05
N ASP A 105 6.59 -29.05 -10.45
CA ASP A 105 5.48 -30.02 -10.38
C ASP A 105 4.93 -30.33 -11.78
N ASN A 106 4.80 -29.33 -12.64
CA ASN A 106 4.40 -29.52 -14.04
C ASN A 106 5.42 -30.36 -14.82
N LEU A 107 6.72 -30.12 -14.63
CA LEU A 107 7.78 -30.92 -15.25
C LEU A 107 7.77 -32.36 -14.74
N ALA A 108 7.61 -32.56 -13.43
CA ALA A 108 7.50 -33.89 -12.83
C ALA A 108 6.26 -34.63 -13.34
N ALA A 109 5.12 -33.95 -13.46
CA ALA A 109 3.89 -34.53 -14.00
C ALA A 109 4.05 -34.93 -15.47
N ARG A 110 4.71 -34.11 -16.30
CA ARG A 110 5.02 -34.44 -17.70
C ARG A 110 5.94 -35.65 -17.80
N ALA A 111 7.03 -35.66 -17.03
CA ALA A 111 7.96 -36.78 -16.99
C ALA A 111 7.29 -38.08 -16.53
N ALA A 112 6.39 -38.01 -15.54
CA ALA A 112 5.60 -39.15 -15.09
C ALA A 112 4.63 -39.65 -16.17
N ALA A 113 3.96 -38.74 -16.89
CA ALA A 113 3.07 -39.08 -17.99
C ALA A 113 3.81 -39.74 -19.17
N GLU A 114 4.99 -39.22 -19.53
CA GLU A 114 5.88 -39.81 -20.54
C GLU A 114 6.41 -41.18 -20.11
N ALA A 115 6.78 -41.34 -18.83
CA ALA A 115 7.20 -42.63 -18.30
C ALA A 115 6.05 -43.66 -18.36
N ALA A 116 4.83 -43.26 -17.98
CA ALA A 116 3.64 -44.11 -18.02
C ALA A 116 3.26 -44.50 -19.46
N SER A 117 3.27 -43.56 -20.42
CA SER A 117 2.98 -43.87 -21.82
C SER A 117 4.03 -44.80 -22.42
N SER A 118 5.32 -44.59 -22.12
CA SER A 118 6.38 -45.49 -22.56
C SER A 118 6.26 -46.90 -21.95
N ALA A 119 5.79 -47.01 -20.71
CA ALA A 119 5.56 -48.29 -20.05
C ALA A 119 4.37 -49.03 -20.69
N ALA A 120 3.29 -48.32 -20.99
CA ALA A 120 2.14 -48.88 -21.70
C ALA A 120 2.54 -49.41 -23.09
N GLN A 121 3.32 -48.63 -23.87
CA GLN A 121 3.82 -49.08 -25.17
C GLN A 121 4.72 -50.32 -25.07
N ARG A 122 5.60 -50.39 -24.05
CA ARG A 122 6.41 -51.61 -23.81
C ARG A 122 5.54 -52.81 -23.47
N MET A 123 4.46 -52.61 -22.73
CA MET A 123 3.50 -53.66 -22.39
C MET A 123 2.76 -54.15 -23.64
N GLU A 124 2.26 -53.25 -24.49
CA GLU A 124 1.60 -53.61 -25.75
C GLU A 124 2.54 -54.42 -26.66
N MET A 125 3.81 -54.03 -26.78
CA MET A 125 4.80 -54.80 -27.55
C MET A 125 5.10 -56.16 -26.94
N ALA A 126 5.21 -56.25 -25.61
CA ALA A 126 5.46 -57.50 -24.92
C ALA A 126 4.27 -58.46 -25.01
N ASP A 127 3.04 -57.97 -24.90
CA ASP A 127 1.82 -58.74 -25.13
C ASP A 127 1.77 -59.29 -26.55
N ALA A 128 2.01 -58.44 -27.56
CA ALA A 128 2.05 -58.87 -28.96
C ALA A 128 3.15 -59.91 -29.22
N GLN A 129 4.28 -59.83 -28.52
CA GLN A 129 5.34 -60.81 -28.63
C GLN A 129 4.97 -62.14 -27.97
N ALA A 130 4.40 -62.09 -26.76
CA ALA A 130 3.97 -63.28 -26.02
C ALA A 130 2.85 -64.02 -26.75
N GLU A 131 1.92 -63.31 -27.41
CA GLU A 131 0.89 -63.92 -28.25
C GLU A 131 1.49 -64.64 -29.47
N ARG A 132 2.51 -64.04 -30.12
CA ARG A 132 3.19 -64.64 -31.28
C ARG A 132 3.99 -65.90 -30.94
N THR A 133 4.68 -65.90 -29.80
CA THR A 133 5.53 -67.03 -29.37
C THR A 133 4.79 -68.04 -28.50
N ASN A 134 3.57 -67.70 -28.05
CA ASN A 134 2.76 -68.43 -27.08
C ASN A 134 3.52 -68.68 -25.76
N LEU A 135 4.42 -67.77 -25.39
CA LEU A 135 5.29 -67.85 -24.22
C LEU A 135 5.43 -66.48 -23.57
N VAL A 136 5.29 -66.44 -22.25
CA VAL A 136 5.55 -65.25 -21.43
C VAL A 136 6.99 -65.32 -20.94
N ASP A 137 7.81 -64.34 -21.31
CA ASP A 137 9.23 -64.28 -20.95
C ASP A 137 9.52 -63.18 -19.91
N SER A 138 10.79 -63.02 -19.56
CA SER A 138 11.24 -62.03 -18.59
C SER A 138 10.99 -60.58 -19.03
N ASP A 139 10.90 -60.31 -20.33
CA ASP A 139 10.63 -58.99 -20.87
C ASP A 139 9.16 -58.61 -20.65
N TRP A 140 8.24 -59.58 -20.75
CA TRP A 140 6.83 -59.39 -20.39
C TRP A 140 6.66 -59.02 -18.91
N PHE A 141 7.29 -59.75 -17.99
CA PHE A 141 7.24 -59.40 -16.56
C PHE A 141 7.88 -58.05 -16.26
N ARG A 142 8.95 -57.67 -16.97
CA ARG A 142 9.57 -56.35 -16.83
C ARG A 142 8.64 -55.24 -17.30
N ALA A 143 7.90 -55.45 -18.39
CA ALA A 143 6.92 -54.50 -18.90
C ALA A 143 5.73 -54.31 -17.95
N VAL A 144 5.15 -55.40 -17.43
CA VAL A 144 4.07 -55.35 -16.42
C VAL A 144 4.49 -54.59 -15.17
N ASN A 145 5.68 -54.88 -14.64
CA ASN A 145 6.22 -54.16 -13.48
C ASN A 145 6.38 -52.67 -13.78
N GLY A 146 6.81 -52.32 -14.98
CA GLY A 146 6.92 -50.93 -15.44
C GLY A 146 5.58 -50.19 -15.46
N VAL A 147 4.49 -50.83 -15.91
CA VAL A 147 3.13 -50.24 -15.91
C VAL A 147 2.57 -50.12 -14.49
N ALA A 148 2.83 -51.12 -13.64
CA ALA A 148 2.41 -51.10 -12.23
C ALA A 148 3.19 -50.10 -11.35
N GLY A 149 4.15 -49.37 -11.92
CA GLY A 149 5.03 -48.45 -11.19
C GLY A 149 6.03 -49.17 -10.26
N LEU A 150 6.21 -50.47 -10.43
CA LEU A 150 7.16 -51.28 -9.67
C LEU A 150 8.53 -51.24 -10.33
N ARG A 151 9.59 -51.22 -9.52
CA ARG A 151 10.96 -51.34 -10.03
C ARG A 151 11.09 -52.64 -10.82
N PRO A 152 11.77 -52.63 -11.99
CA PRO A 152 11.94 -53.84 -12.77
C PRO A 152 12.68 -54.90 -11.93
N ALA A 153 12.15 -56.12 -11.92
CA ALA A 153 12.83 -57.26 -11.30
C ALA A 153 14.21 -57.41 -11.94
N ARG A 154 15.25 -57.49 -11.09
CA ARG A 154 16.62 -57.75 -11.52
C ARG A 154 16.78 -59.21 -11.92
#